data_AF-A0A0W0W0J2-F1
#
_entry.id   AF-A0A0W0W0J2-F1
#
_cell.length_a   1.000
_cell.length_b   1.000
_cell.length_c   1.000
_cell.angle_alpha   90.00
_cell.angle_beta   90.00
_cell.angle_gamma   90.00
#
_symmetry.space_group_name_H-M   'P 1'
#
loop_
_entity.id
_entity.type
_entity.pdbx_description
1 polymer ?
#
loop_
_entity_poly.entity_id
_entity_poly.type
_entity_poly.pdbx_seq_one_letter_code
_entity_poly.pdbx_strand_id
1 'polypeptide(L)'
;MKMKTFIGLVATFSLVTATANANWVCNIANKRGQHWTFTAPDQAGAETMAKNACDANSINPENCNPTCYDNGVAAGRWHCVVSNLKGQHWSFTAPTQDQASALAKNACDANSINPNNCNPSCLPE
;
A
#
# COMPACT_ATOMS: atom_id res chain seq x y z
N MET A 1 30.72 -7.69 46.83
CA MET A 1 30.33 -6.53 46.01
C MET A 1 31.37 -6.29 44.92
N LYS A 2 31.04 -6.52 43.64
CA LYS A 2 31.44 -5.69 42.49
C LYS A 2 30.44 -5.97 41.35
N MET A 3 29.54 -5.03 41.17
CA MET A 3 28.54 -4.96 40.10
C MET A 3 29.25 -4.70 38.78
N LYS A 4 28.92 -5.45 37.72
CA LYS A 4 29.30 -5.11 36.35
C LYS A 4 28.06 -5.14 35.47
N THR A 5 27.49 -3.95 35.33
CA THR A 5 26.52 -3.56 34.32
C THR A 5 27.07 -3.88 32.93
N PHE A 6 26.37 -4.70 32.15
CA PHE A 6 26.57 -4.75 30.70
C PHE A 6 25.29 -4.27 30.02
N ILE A 7 25.49 -3.15 29.36
CA ILE A 7 24.60 -2.32 28.57
C ILE A 7 23.85 -3.17 27.55
N GLY A 8 22.52 -3.17 27.64
CA GLY A 8 21.64 -3.79 26.65
C GLY A 8 21.67 -3.02 25.35
N LEU A 9 22.22 -3.63 24.31
CA LEU A 9 22.11 -3.14 22.94
C LEU A 9 20.81 -3.71 22.36
N VAL A 10 19.69 -3.02 22.57
CA VAL A 10 18.45 -3.32 21.85
C VAL A 10 18.61 -2.77 20.43
N ALA A 11 19.15 -3.61 19.54
CA ALA A 11 19.15 -3.33 18.11
C ALA A 11 17.70 -3.42 17.61
N THR A 12 17.04 -2.27 17.49
CA THR A 12 15.71 -2.16 16.90
C THR A 12 15.80 -2.55 15.43
N PHE A 13 15.44 -3.80 15.12
CA PHE A 13 15.21 -4.26 13.76
C PHE A 13 13.94 -3.58 13.24
N SER A 14 14.09 -2.40 12.65
CA SER A 14 13.00 -1.77 11.90
C SER A 14 12.79 -2.56 10.61
N LEU A 15 11.88 -3.53 10.63
CA LEU A 15 11.35 -4.14 9.42
C LEU A 15 10.57 -3.07 8.64
N VAL A 16 11.20 -2.52 7.62
CA VAL A 16 10.51 -1.75 6.59
C VAL A 16 9.79 -2.76 5.69
N THR A 17 8.51 -2.99 5.95
CA THR A 17 7.65 -3.73 5.03
C THR A 17 7.36 -2.83 3.83
N ALA A 18 7.94 -3.13 2.67
CA ALA A 18 7.52 -2.51 1.42
C ALA A 18 6.13 -3.05 1.06
N THR A 19 5.09 -2.23 1.26
CA THR A 19 3.75 -2.48 0.76
C THR A 19 3.75 -2.29 -0.76
N ALA A 20 3.87 -3.38 -1.50
CA ALA A 20 3.70 -3.36 -2.95
C ALA A 20 2.24 -3.05 -3.28
N ASN A 21 1.97 -1.80 -3.62
CA ASN A 21 0.63 -1.31 -3.93
C ASN A 21 0.12 -1.94 -5.23
N ALA A 22 -1.04 -2.60 -5.24
CA ALA A 22 -1.53 -3.28 -6.43
C ALA A 22 -2.92 -2.78 -6.88
N ASN A 23 -2.97 -2.19 -8.08
CA ASN A 23 -4.18 -1.66 -8.73
C ASN A 23 -4.58 -2.46 -9.98
N TRP A 24 -3.60 -3.06 -10.66
CA TRP A 24 -3.87 -3.90 -11.82
C TRP A 24 -4.15 -5.31 -11.38
N VAL A 25 -5.28 -5.86 -11.85
CA VAL A 25 -5.69 -7.24 -11.62
C VAL A 25 -5.68 -7.96 -12.96
N CYS A 26 -4.90 -9.04 -13.05
CA CYS A 26 -4.87 -9.92 -14.21
C CYS A 26 -5.39 -11.29 -13.84
N ASN A 27 -6.42 -11.72 -14.55
CA ASN A 27 -6.95 -13.08 -14.47
C ASN A 27 -6.43 -13.89 -15.64
N ILE A 28 -6.04 -15.14 -15.39
CA ILE A 28 -5.61 -16.05 -16.45
C ILE A 28 -6.14 -17.44 -16.18
N ALA A 29 -6.49 -18.15 -17.25
CA ALA A 29 -6.96 -19.51 -17.20
C ALA A 29 -6.21 -20.38 -18.20
N ASN A 30 -5.97 -21.64 -17.85
CA ASN A 30 -5.43 -22.62 -18.79
C ASN A 30 -6.54 -23.55 -19.33
N LYS A 31 -6.22 -24.38 -20.33
CA LYS A 31 -7.18 -25.35 -20.92
C LYS A 31 -7.62 -26.47 -19.98
N ARG A 32 -7.04 -26.58 -18.79
CA ARG A 32 -7.47 -27.51 -17.74
C ARG A 32 -8.55 -26.91 -16.84
N GLY A 33 -8.95 -25.65 -17.10
CA GLY A 33 -9.90 -24.93 -16.26
C GLY A 33 -9.30 -24.46 -14.94
N GLN A 34 -7.97 -24.37 -14.84
CA GLN A 34 -7.32 -23.74 -13.68
C GLN A 34 -7.30 -22.24 -13.89
N HIS A 35 -7.70 -21.50 -12.86
CA HIS A 35 -7.79 -20.05 -12.86
C HIS A 35 -6.83 -19.47 -11.83
N TRP A 36 -6.16 -18.39 -12.20
CA TRP A 36 -5.31 -17.62 -11.30
C TRP A 36 -5.58 -16.14 -11.46
N THR A 37 -5.45 -15.42 -10.36
CA THR A 37 -5.60 -13.98 -10.29
C THR A 37 -4.33 -13.40 -9.68
N PHE A 38 -3.77 -12.39 -10.33
CA PHE A 38 -2.56 -11.71 -9.90
C PHE A 38 -2.79 -10.22 -9.85
N THR A 39 -2.12 -9.56 -8.92
CA THR A 39 -2.24 -8.13 -8.72
C THR A 39 -0.87 -7.46 -8.68
N ALA A 40 -0.71 -6.32 -9.34
CA ALA A 40 0.53 -5.55 -9.33
C ALA A 40 0.28 -4.03 -9.42
N PRO A 41 1.30 -3.19 -9.12
CA PRO A 41 1.20 -1.72 -9.23
C PRO A 41 1.02 -1.19 -10.66
N ASP A 42 1.30 -2.01 -11.66
CA ASP A 42 1.15 -1.68 -13.07
C ASP A 42 0.68 -2.90 -13.85
N GLN A 43 0.13 -2.65 -15.04
CA GLN A 43 -0.42 -3.69 -15.90
C GLN A 43 0.63 -4.73 -16.29
N ALA A 44 1.84 -4.28 -16.62
CA ALA A 44 2.91 -5.15 -17.13
C ALA A 44 3.37 -6.15 -16.07
N GLY A 45 3.45 -5.73 -14.80
CA GLY A 45 3.77 -6.58 -13.67
C GLY A 45 2.70 -7.64 -13.44
N ALA A 46 1.43 -7.24 -13.44
CA ALA A 46 0.32 -8.16 -13.24
C ALA A 46 0.22 -9.17 -14.40
N GLU A 47 0.44 -8.73 -15.65
CA GLU A 47 0.48 -9.58 -16.84
C GLU A 47 1.63 -10.58 -16.79
N THR A 48 2.82 -10.13 -16.40
CA THR A 48 4.01 -10.98 -16.31
C THR A 48 3.82 -12.08 -15.28
N MET A 49 3.27 -11.73 -14.10
CA MET A 49 2.94 -12.72 -13.06
C MET A 49 1.92 -13.74 -13.56
N ALA A 50 0.87 -13.27 -14.25
CA ALA A 50 -0.17 -14.12 -14.81
C ALA A 50 0.38 -15.08 -15.88
N LYS A 51 1.15 -14.58 -16.85
CA LYS A 51 1.79 -15.41 -17.89
C LYS A 51 2.73 -16.44 -17.29
N ASN A 52 3.66 -16.03 -16.41
CA ASN A 52 4.61 -16.96 -15.79
C ASN A 52 3.90 -18.11 -15.06
N ALA A 53 2.81 -17.81 -14.33
CA ALA A 53 2.04 -18.84 -13.65
C ALA A 53 1.33 -19.79 -14.61
N CYS A 54 0.77 -19.28 -15.70
CA CYS A 54 0.11 -20.11 -16.70
C CYS A 54 1.12 -20.95 -17.51
N ASP A 55 2.26 -20.38 -17.90
CA ASP A 55 3.33 -21.09 -18.61
C ASP A 55 3.88 -22.25 -17.78
N ALA A 56 4.04 -22.06 -16.47
CA ALA A 56 4.52 -23.10 -15.56
C ALA A 56 3.51 -24.24 -15.34
N ASN A 57 2.21 -23.99 -15.54
CA ASN A 57 1.14 -24.92 -15.15
C ASN A 57 0.26 -25.39 -16.32
N SER A 58 0.44 -24.82 -17.52
CA SER A 58 -0.32 -25.15 -18.72
C SER A 58 0.40 -26.22 -19.55
N ILE A 59 -0.39 -27.15 -20.09
CA ILE A 59 0.09 -28.13 -21.08
C ILE A 59 0.29 -27.45 -22.45
N ASN A 60 -0.34 -26.29 -22.65
CA ASN A 60 -0.21 -25.48 -23.87
C ASN A 60 -0.07 -23.99 -23.49
N PRO A 61 1.17 -23.50 -23.32
CA PRO A 61 1.47 -22.11 -22.93
C PRO A 61 0.94 -21.07 -23.93
N GLU A 62 0.83 -21.41 -25.22
CA GLU A 62 0.39 -20.47 -26.27
C GLU A 62 -1.07 -20.02 -26.11
N ASN A 63 -1.85 -20.67 -25.23
CA ASN A 63 -3.24 -20.29 -24.93
C ASN A 63 -3.38 -19.46 -23.64
N CYS A 64 -2.28 -19.06 -23.02
CA CYS A 64 -2.25 -18.27 -21.80
C CYS A 64 -2.48 -16.79 -22.12
N ASN A 65 -3.76 -16.39 -22.24
CA ASN A 65 -4.16 -15.02 -22.50
C ASN A 65 -4.70 -14.36 -21.23
N PRO A 66 -3.87 -13.60 -20.48
CA PRO A 66 -4.35 -12.87 -19.31
C PRO A 66 -5.34 -11.79 -19.72
N THR A 67 -6.43 -11.67 -18.96
CA THR A 67 -7.38 -10.57 -19.02
C THR A 67 -7.11 -9.64 -17.85
N CYS A 68 -6.70 -8.41 -18.15
CA CYS A 68 -6.27 -7.45 -17.15
C CYS A 68 -7.19 -6.25 -17.11
N TYR A 69 -7.44 -5.75 -15.90
CA TYR A 69 -8.17 -4.51 -15.67
C TYR A 69 -7.58 -3.77 -14.47
N ASP A 70 -7.69 -2.45 -14.50
CA ASP A 70 -7.48 -1.62 -13.33
C ASP A 70 -8.70 -1.78 -12.43
N ASN A 71 -8.50 -2.20 -11.17
CA ASN A 71 -9.59 -2.37 -10.21
C ASN A 71 -10.10 -1.03 -9.64
N GLY A 72 -9.55 0.10 -10.10
CA GLY A 72 -9.92 1.45 -9.66
C GLY A 72 -9.38 1.81 -8.28
N VAL A 73 -8.62 0.93 -7.64
CA VAL A 73 -7.93 1.18 -6.38
C VAL A 73 -6.53 1.64 -6.73
N ALA A 74 -6.25 2.95 -6.66
CA ALA A 74 -4.95 3.49 -7.03
C ALA A 74 -3.78 2.72 -6.40
N ALA A 75 -2.76 2.39 -7.19
CA ALA A 75 -1.50 1.90 -6.67
C ALA A 75 -0.82 3.06 -5.94
N GLY A 76 -0.60 2.89 -4.65
CA GLY A 76 -0.12 3.92 -3.75
C GLY A 76 -1.33 4.54 -3.06
N ARG A 77 -1.57 4.15 -1.81
CA ARG A 77 -2.45 4.95 -0.95
C ARG A 77 -1.59 6.08 -0.40
N TRP A 78 -2.18 7.25 -0.23
CA TRP A 78 -1.52 8.33 0.49
C TRP A 78 -1.97 8.27 1.94
N HIS A 79 -0.99 8.20 2.82
CA HIS A 79 -1.17 8.29 4.25
C HIS A 79 -0.87 9.72 4.69
N CYS A 80 -1.87 10.44 5.20
CA CYS A 80 -1.68 11.77 5.75
C CYS A 80 -1.97 11.78 7.24
N VAL A 81 -1.06 12.39 8.01
CA VAL A 81 -1.19 12.62 9.44
C VAL A 81 -1.26 14.11 9.72
N VAL A 82 -2.06 14.50 10.72
CA VAL A 82 -2.12 15.89 11.19
C VAL A 82 -2.30 15.92 12.70
N SER A 83 -1.77 16.95 13.32
CA SER A 83 -1.93 17.23 14.75
C SER A 83 -2.40 18.65 14.99
N ASN A 84 -3.04 18.88 16.14
CA ASN A 84 -3.41 20.22 16.58
C ASN A 84 -2.61 20.65 17.83
N LEU A 85 -2.80 21.91 18.26
CA LEU A 85 -2.14 22.48 19.46
C LEU A 85 -2.58 21.84 20.79
N LYS A 86 -3.67 21.05 20.78
CA LYS A 86 -4.10 20.26 21.95
C LYS A 86 -3.34 18.93 22.06
N GLY A 87 -2.49 18.58 21.09
CA GLY A 87 -1.83 17.28 21.03
C GLY A 87 -2.77 16.15 20.57
N GLN A 88 -3.86 16.47 19.88
CA GLN A 88 -4.71 15.48 19.24
C GLN A 88 -4.16 15.16 17.84
N HIS A 89 -4.31 13.92 17.41
CA HIS A 89 -3.74 13.41 16.16
C HIS A 89 -4.81 12.69 15.34
N TRP A 90 -4.76 12.86 14.02
CA TRP A 90 -5.60 12.12 13.07
C TRP A 90 -4.74 11.59 11.93
N SER A 91 -5.17 10.46 11.38
CA SER A 91 -4.49 9.73 10.32
C SER A 91 -5.53 9.24 9.31
N PHE A 92 -5.30 9.47 8.03
CA PHE A 92 -6.19 9.04 6.96
C PHE A 92 -5.42 8.45 5.79
N THR A 93 -6.04 7.47 5.14
CA THR A 93 -5.53 6.85 3.91
C THR A 93 -6.52 7.04 2.78
N ALA A 94 -6.05 7.50 1.62
CA ALA A 94 -6.87 7.68 0.43
C ALA A 94 -6.11 7.36 -0.86
N PRO A 95 -6.81 7.09 -1.98
CA PRO A 95 -6.18 6.83 -3.28
C PRO A 95 -5.31 7.99 -3.83
N THR A 96 -5.53 9.23 -3.36
CA THR A 96 -4.78 10.40 -3.81
C THR A 96 -4.28 11.23 -2.62
N GLN A 97 -3.15 11.92 -2.80
CA GLN A 97 -2.58 12.82 -1.79
C GLN A 97 -3.60 13.88 -1.36
N ASP A 98 -4.29 14.49 -2.32
CA ASP A 98 -5.25 15.57 -2.05
C ASP A 98 -6.43 15.08 -1.21
N GLN A 99 -6.95 13.88 -1.49
CA GLN A 99 -8.04 13.32 -0.68
C GLN A 99 -7.57 13.00 0.74
N ALA A 100 -6.40 12.37 0.90
CA ALA A 100 -5.87 12.04 2.23
C ALA A 100 -5.58 13.32 3.03
N SER A 101 -5.01 14.34 2.38
CA SER A 101 -4.71 15.65 2.98
C SER A 101 -5.98 16.38 3.39
N ALA A 102 -7.00 16.41 2.54
CA ALA A 102 -8.28 17.06 2.83
C ALA A 102 -8.99 16.39 4.02
N LEU A 103 -9.01 15.05 4.08
CA LEU A 103 -9.60 14.32 5.21
C LEU A 103 -8.87 14.63 6.53
N ALA A 104 -7.54 14.60 6.51
CA ALA A 104 -6.71 14.97 7.65
C ALA A 104 -7.01 16.40 8.10
N LYS A 105 -6.91 17.36 7.18
CA LYS A 105 -7.15 18.78 7.47
C LYS A 105 -8.54 19.03 8.03
N ASN A 106 -9.59 18.47 7.43
CA ASN A 106 -10.96 18.63 7.90
C ASN A 106 -11.15 18.10 9.33
N ALA A 107 -10.56 16.95 9.66
CA ALA A 107 -10.62 16.40 11.00
C ALA A 107 -9.92 17.30 12.03
N CYS A 108 -8.77 17.87 11.68
CA CYS A 108 -8.07 18.81 12.54
C CYS A 108 -8.82 20.13 12.67
N ASP A 109 -9.32 20.70 11.57
CA ASP A 109 -10.05 21.98 11.57
C ASP A 109 -11.31 21.92 12.44
N ALA A 110 -12.01 20.78 12.43
CA ALA A 110 -13.20 20.57 13.26
C ALA A 110 -12.92 20.48 14.78
N ASN A 111 -11.69 20.20 15.18
CA ASN A 111 -11.33 19.88 16.57
C ASN A 111 -10.25 20.81 17.17
N SER A 112 -9.56 21.57 16.32
CA SER A 112 -8.50 22.51 16.71
C SER A 112 -9.07 23.82 17.27
N ILE A 113 -8.34 24.43 18.20
CA ILE A 113 -8.62 25.79 18.69
C ILE A 113 -8.18 26.83 17.63
N ASN A 114 -7.23 26.46 16.77
CA ASN A 114 -6.72 27.28 15.69
C ASN A 114 -6.59 26.45 14.41
N PRO A 115 -7.53 26.58 13.45
CA PRO A 115 -7.51 25.86 12.18
C PRO A 115 -6.28 26.18 11.30
N ASN A 116 -5.64 27.34 11.50
CA ASN A 116 -4.46 27.75 10.73
C ASN A 116 -3.21 26.93 11.07
N ASN A 117 -3.24 26.12 12.14
CA ASN A 117 -2.14 25.23 12.51
C ASN A 117 -2.35 23.78 12.04
N CYS A 118 -3.43 23.50 11.33
CA CYS A 118 -3.72 22.17 10.81
C CYS A 118 -2.97 21.96 9.48
N ASN A 119 -1.75 21.43 9.58
CA ASN A 119 -0.85 21.18 8.46
C ASN A 119 -0.62 19.67 8.31
N PRO A 120 -1.37 18.97 7.43
CA PRO A 120 -1.15 17.55 7.17
C PRO A 120 0.23 17.28 6.58
N SER A 121 0.89 16.23 7.07
CA SER A 121 2.08 15.62 6.48
C SER A 121 1.68 14.34 5.79
N CYS A 122 2.04 14.19 4.52
CA CYS A 122 1.58 13.10 3.67
C CYS A 122 2.75 12.30 3.12
N LEU A 123 2.61 10.98 3.13
CA LEU A 123 3.56 10.03 2.55
C LEU A 123 2.79 9.02 1.69
N PRO A 124 3.37 8.54 0.58
CA PRO A 124 2.85 7.36 -0.09
C PRO A 124 3.04 6.12 0.82
N GLU A 125 2.02 5.27 0.92
CA GLU A 125 2.08 3.90 1.47
C GLU A 125 2.73 2.94 0.47
#